data_AF-A0A8J2LNV4-F1
#
_entry.id   AF-A0A8J2LNV4-F1
#
_cell.length_a   1.000
_cell.length_b   1.000
_cell.length_c   1.000
_cell.angle_alpha   90.00
_cell.angle_beta   90.00
_cell.angle_gamma   90.00
#
_symmetry.space_group_name_H-M   'P 1'
#
loop_
_entity.id
_entity.type
_entity.pdbx_description
1 polymer ?
#
loop_
_entity_poly.entity_id
_entity_poly.type
_entity_poly.pdbx_seq_one_letter_code
_entity_poly.pdbx_strand_id
1 'polypeptide(L)'
;MSQICVALLIIYLFQNSFRSNATPVPGKVTPELKQIIQEKQVADIMVSFDVPSSATLEKISMKTKAINNRAEKLTMISDALENQSLTSQKGALELLKSEKPLKSRVLWITNQLSVKEASGALIDKLTALDEVMEIDVDPSIEVFDPVSNSSVPQLNNAPPRSRNSKFGQLTYGLETIKVPEMSGTSMATPHVSGVVALLLSKNPNLKNEEIWDILIKSTEPVTLTDTKDQCESIPLDKYPNNRAGYGRINALTAISNGLEMC
;
A
#
# COMPACT_ATOMS: atom_id res chain seq x y z
N MET A 1 9.74 -22.07 7.54
CA MET A 1 8.44 -21.99 6.84
C MET A 1 7.62 -20.72 7.16
N SER A 2 8.02 -19.85 8.10
CA SER A 2 7.20 -18.71 8.55
C SER A 2 7.36 -17.37 7.80
N GLN A 3 8.39 -17.19 6.96
CA GLN A 3 8.65 -15.89 6.31
C GLN A 3 8.10 -15.77 4.87
N ILE A 4 7.70 -16.89 4.27
CA ILE A 4 7.13 -16.92 2.91
C ILE A 4 5.66 -16.45 2.92
N CYS A 5 4.96 -16.65 4.03
CA CYS A 5 3.55 -16.24 4.17
C CYS A 5 3.36 -14.72 4.21
N VAL A 6 4.31 -13.93 4.70
CA VAL A 6 4.11 -12.48 4.92
C VAL A 6 4.15 -11.69 3.60
N ALA A 7 5.07 -12.01 2.70
CA ALA A 7 5.13 -11.38 1.38
C ALA A 7 3.93 -11.79 0.50
N LEU A 8 3.51 -13.05 0.57
CA LEU A 8 2.31 -13.53 -0.11
C LEU A 8 1.03 -12.94 0.50
N LEU A 9 0.97 -12.70 1.81
CA LEU A 9 -0.18 -12.05 2.48
C LEU A 9 -0.31 -10.58 2.11
N ILE A 10 0.78 -9.82 2.02
CA ILE A 10 0.71 -8.40 1.62
C ILE A 10 0.26 -8.30 0.16
N ILE A 11 0.74 -9.18 -0.72
CA ILE A 11 0.31 -9.22 -2.12
C ILE A 11 -1.13 -9.74 -2.23
N TYR A 12 -1.54 -10.75 -1.46
CA TYR A 12 -2.91 -11.27 -1.45
C TYR A 12 -3.92 -10.26 -0.89
N LEU A 13 -3.53 -9.48 0.14
CA LEU A 13 -4.34 -8.39 0.68
C LEU A 13 -4.44 -7.22 -0.30
N PHE A 14 -3.36 -6.83 -0.99
CA PHE A 14 -3.45 -5.80 -2.03
C PHE A 14 -4.20 -6.27 -3.29
N GLN A 15 -4.02 -7.54 -3.71
CA GLN A 15 -4.75 -8.13 -4.84
C GLN A 15 -6.24 -8.27 -4.53
N ASN A 16 -6.63 -8.57 -3.30
CA ASN A 16 -8.05 -8.65 -2.91
C ASN A 16 -8.68 -7.30 -2.55
N SER A 17 -7.89 -6.29 -2.16
CA SER A 17 -8.42 -4.93 -1.92
C SER A 17 -8.81 -4.21 -3.21
N PHE A 18 -8.27 -4.62 -4.36
CA PHE A 18 -8.58 -4.02 -5.67
C PHE A 18 -9.28 -4.96 -6.66
N ARG A 19 -9.29 -6.28 -6.42
CA ARG A 19 -10.19 -7.17 -7.17
C ARG A 19 -11.57 -7.12 -6.55
N SER A 20 -12.42 -6.24 -7.10
CA SER A 20 -13.82 -6.62 -7.20
C SER A 20 -13.86 -8.02 -7.83
N ASN A 21 -14.71 -8.92 -7.33
CA ASN A 21 -15.05 -10.16 -8.01
C ASN A 21 -15.84 -9.82 -9.29
N ALA A 22 -15.24 -9.05 -10.19
CA ALA A 22 -15.83 -8.61 -11.43
C ALA A 22 -15.80 -9.79 -12.40
N THR A 23 -17.00 -10.18 -12.81
CA THR A 23 -17.23 -10.89 -14.06
C THR A 23 -16.37 -10.29 -15.19
N PRO A 24 -15.82 -11.09 -16.12
CA PRO A 24 -15.02 -10.58 -17.22
C PRO A 24 -15.78 -9.46 -17.96
N VAL A 25 -15.28 -8.24 -17.89
CA VAL A 25 -15.83 -7.12 -18.65
C VAL A 25 -15.46 -7.35 -20.13
N PRO A 26 -16.38 -7.18 -21.09
CA PRO A 26 -16.02 -7.20 -22.50
C PRO A 26 -15.06 -6.03 -22.83
N GLY A 27 -13.79 -6.36 -23.06
CA GLY A 27 -12.72 -5.42 -23.42
C GLY A 27 -11.84 -5.01 -22.23
N LYS A 28 -10.63 -4.54 -22.53
CA LYS A 28 -9.57 -4.20 -21.55
C LYS A 28 -9.83 -2.93 -20.74
N VAL A 29 -10.94 -2.22 -20.94
CA VAL A 29 -11.22 -0.92 -20.29
C VAL A 29 -12.42 -1.04 -19.37
N THR A 30 -12.26 -0.61 -18.11
CA THR A 30 -13.34 -0.68 -17.12
C THR A 30 -14.53 0.23 -17.48
N PRO A 31 -15.76 -0.12 -17.07
CA PRO A 31 -16.94 0.71 -17.35
C PRO A 31 -16.84 2.13 -16.78
N GLU A 32 -16.23 2.26 -15.60
CA GLU A 32 -16.01 3.56 -14.94
C GLU A 32 -15.11 4.46 -15.79
N LEU A 33 -13.97 3.94 -16.25
CA LEU A 33 -13.07 4.69 -17.11
C LEU A 33 -13.73 5.08 -18.44
N LYS A 34 -14.54 4.20 -19.03
CA LYS A 34 -15.31 4.52 -20.25
C LYS A 34 -16.24 5.72 -20.03
N GLN A 35 -16.92 5.79 -18.88
CA GLN A 35 -17.78 6.93 -18.56
C GLN A 35 -16.98 8.22 -18.41
N ILE A 36 -15.86 8.19 -17.69
CA ILE A 36 -15.03 9.38 -17.46
C ILE A 36 -14.49 9.97 -18.77
N ILE A 37 -14.00 9.13 -19.68
CA ILE A 37 -13.46 9.59 -20.97
C ILE A 37 -14.54 10.24 -21.83
N GLN A 38 -15.76 9.70 -21.82
CA GLN A 38 -16.89 10.28 -22.55
C GLN A 38 -17.24 11.69 -22.07
N GLU A 39 -17.09 11.97 -20.78
CA GLU A 39 -17.40 13.26 -20.18
C GLU A 39 -16.22 14.26 -20.25
N LYS A 40 -15.01 13.82 -19.90
CA LYS A 40 -13.84 14.69 -19.63
C LYS A 40 -12.75 14.65 -20.70
N GLN A 41 -12.87 13.77 -21.71
CA GLN A 41 -11.91 13.54 -22.80
C GLN A 41 -10.52 12.99 -22.39
N VAL A 42 -10.10 13.23 -21.13
CA VAL A 42 -8.87 12.71 -20.52
C VAL A 42 -9.14 12.13 -19.14
N ALA A 43 -8.32 11.18 -18.72
CA ALA A 43 -8.38 10.58 -17.39
C ALA A 43 -6.99 10.20 -16.87
N ASP A 44 -6.82 10.18 -15.56
CA ASP A 44 -5.70 9.47 -14.94
C ASP A 44 -6.01 7.98 -14.96
N ILE A 45 -5.08 7.18 -15.48
CA ILE A 45 -5.30 5.74 -15.71
C ILE A 45 -4.24 4.88 -15.03
N MET A 46 -4.66 3.68 -14.64
CA MET A 46 -3.83 2.59 -14.15
C MET A 46 -3.88 1.44 -15.16
N VAL A 47 -2.74 1.13 -15.78
CA VAL A 47 -2.59 0.05 -16.75
C VAL A 47 -2.01 -1.18 -16.05
N SER A 48 -2.69 -2.31 -16.13
CA SER A 48 -2.28 -3.62 -15.59
C SER A 48 -1.83 -4.55 -16.72
N PHE A 49 -0.75 -5.31 -16.49
CA PHE A 49 -0.10 -6.13 -17.52
C PHE A 49 -0.21 -7.63 -17.23
N ASP A 50 -0.31 -8.45 -18.28
CA ASP A 50 -0.70 -9.88 -18.25
C ASP A 50 0.29 -10.82 -17.52
N VAL A 51 1.45 -10.30 -17.09
CA VAL A 51 2.42 -11.09 -16.32
C VAL A 51 2.35 -10.68 -14.85
N PRO A 52 1.57 -11.36 -13.99
CA PRO A 52 1.52 -11.01 -12.58
C PRO A 52 2.87 -11.31 -11.91
N SER A 53 3.23 -10.50 -10.92
CA SER A 53 4.46 -10.64 -10.14
C SER A 53 4.60 -12.01 -9.46
N SER A 54 3.50 -12.74 -9.24
CA SER A 54 3.47 -14.04 -8.55
C SER A 54 4.31 -15.12 -9.22
N ALA A 55 4.29 -15.22 -10.56
CA ALA A 55 5.05 -16.24 -11.28
C ALA A 55 6.57 -16.04 -11.17
N THR A 56 7.02 -14.78 -11.16
CA THR A 56 8.43 -14.44 -10.93
C THR A 56 8.81 -14.63 -9.48
N LEU A 57 7.93 -14.29 -8.55
CA LEU A 57 8.13 -14.50 -7.12
C LEU A 57 8.34 -15.98 -6.78
N GLU A 58 7.58 -16.88 -7.39
CA GLU A 58 7.77 -18.32 -7.21
C GLU A 58 9.17 -18.74 -7.69
N LYS A 59 9.54 -18.37 -8.93
CA LYS A 59 10.84 -18.69 -9.52
C LYS A 59 12.02 -18.15 -8.70
N ILE A 60 11.96 -16.87 -8.29
CA ILE A 60 13.04 -16.24 -7.52
C ILE A 60 13.08 -16.75 -6.08
N SER A 61 11.94 -17.11 -5.48
CA SER A 61 11.91 -17.70 -4.14
C SER A 61 12.63 -19.04 -4.07
N MET A 62 12.55 -19.84 -5.14
CA MET A 62 13.28 -21.11 -5.25
C MET A 62 14.79 -20.86 -5.34
N LYS A 63 15.21 -19.90 -6.18
CA LYS A 63 16.62 -19.53 -6.34
C LYS A 63 17.24 -18.96 -5.06
N THR A 64 16.48 -18.16 -4.32
CA THR A 64 16.95 -17.49 -3.10
C THR A 64 16.77 -18.34 -1.84
N LYS A 65 16.36 -19.61 -1.95
CA LYS A 65 16.10 -20.49 -0.80
C LYS A 65 17.37 -20.77 0.03
N ALA A 66 18.53 -20.87 -0.63
CA ALA A 66 19.81 -21.16 0.01
C ALA A 66 20.56 -19.89 0.47
N ILE A 67 20.03 -18.70 0.17
CA ILE A 67 20.68 -17.43 0.53
C ILE A 67 20.32 -17.07 1.97
N ASN A 68 21.35 -17.05 2.83
CA ASN A 68 21.21 -16.72 4.25
C ASN A 68 21.24 -15.20 4.49
N ASN A 69 21.85 -14.42 3.59
CA ASN A 69 21.89 -12.97 3.70
C ASN A 69 20.55 -12.37 3.26
N ARG A 70 19.84 -11.75 4.22
CA ARG A 70 18.53 -11.12 3.98
C ARG A 70 18.61 -9.97 2.97
N ALA A 71 19.65 -9.13 3.04
CA ALA A 71 19.78 -7.98 2.16
C ALA A 71 19.97 -8.45 0.71
N GLU A 72 20.89 -9.38 0.49
CA GLU A 72 21.13 -10.00 -0.82
C GLU A 72 19.86 -10.64 -1.40
N LYS A 73 19.13 -11.39 -0.55
CA LYS A 73 17.86 -11.99 -0.95
C LYS A 73 16.83 -10.96 -1.38
N LEU A 74 16.70 -9.84 -0.67
CA LEU A 74 15.77 -8.78 -1.04
C LEU A 74 16.17 -8.08 -2.33
N THR A 75 17.47 -7.81 -2.54
CA THR A 75 17.98 -7.23 -3.78
C THR A 75 17.62 -8.11 -4.96
N MET A 76 17.89 -9.43 -4.89
CA MET A 76 17.54 -10.35 -5.97
C MET A 76 16.04 -10.40 -6.27
N ILE A 77 15.18 -10.26 -5.26
CA ILE A 77 13.73 -10.22 -5.45
C ILE A 77 13.32 -8.90 -6.11
N SER A 78 13.83 -7.77 -5.63
CA SER A 78 13.57 -6.43 -6.20
C SER A 78 13.97 -6.38 -7.67
N ASP A 79 15.21 -6.77 -7.97
CA ASP A 79 15.76 -6.76 -9.33
C ASP A 79 14.94 -7.64 -10.27
N ALA A 80 14.49 -8.82 -9.80
CA ALA A 80 13.67 -9.72 -10.60
C ALA A 80 12.31 -9.11 -10.95
N LEU A 81 11.67 -8.43 -9.99
CA LEU A 81 10.37 -7.78 -10.20
C LEU A 81 10.49 -6.55 -11.09
N GLU A 82 11.52 -5.72 -10.90
CA GLU A 82 11.79 -4.56 -11.76
C GLU A 82 12.05 -5.00 -13.20
N ASN A 83 12.91 -6.00 -13.40
CA ASN A 83 13.20 -6.53 -14.74
C ASN A 83 11.97 -7.13 -15.42
N GLN A 84 11.13 -7.87 -14.68
CA GLN A 84 9.87 -8.38 -15.20
C GLN A 84 8.95 -7.23 -15.61
N SER A 85 8.75 -6.25 -14.74
CA SER A 85 7.88 -5.12 -14.99
C SER A 85 8.31 -4.38 -16.25
N LEU A 86 9.59 -4.00 -16.36
CA LEU A 86 10.13 -3.34 -17.55
C LEU A 86 9.96 -4.17 -18.82
N THR A 87 10.15 -5.48 -18.74
CA THR A 87 9.96 -6.38 -19.89
C THR A 87 8.50 -6.41 -20.34
N SER A 88 7.58 -6.60 -19.39
CA SER A 88 6.14 -6.69 -19.69
C SER A 88 5.51 -5.35 -20.09
N GLN A 89 6.13 -4.23 -19.71
CA GLN A 89 5.61 -2.89 -19.98
C GLN A 89 6.27 -2.23 -21.21
N LYS A 90 7.17 -2.94 -21.90
CA LYS A 90 8.05 -2.36 -22.92
C LYS A 90 7.28 -1.61 -24.01
N GLY A 91 6.27 -2.21 -24.63
CA GLY A 91 5.52 -1.58 -25.72
C GLY A 91 4.72 -0.37 -25.24
N ALA A 92 4.09 -0.45 -24.07
CA ALA A 92 3.41 0.69 -23.45
C ALA A 92 4.37 1.85 -23.15
N LEU A 93 5.57 1.57 -22.62
CA LEU A 93 6.59 2.58 -22.35
C LEU A 93 7.15 3.20 -23.65
N GLU A 94 7.31 2.42 -24.71
CA GLU A 94 7.70 2.91 -26.03
C GLU A 94 6.62 3.80 -26.65
N LEU A 95 5.35 3.41 -26.51
CA LEU A 95 4.20 4.19 -26.95
C LEU A 95 4.17 5.56 -26.25
N LEU A 96 4.32 5.61 -24.92
CA LEU A 96 4.32 6.87 -24.16
C LEU A 96 5.45 7.82 -24.56
N LYS A 97 6.59 7.32 -25.02
CA LYS A 97 7.68 8.18 -25.54
C LYS A 97 7.31 8.89 -26.84
N SER A 98 6.40 8.31 -27.62
CA SER A 98 5.93 8.88 -28.89
C SER A 98 4.79 9.89 -28.72
N GLU A 99 4.19 9.94 -27.54
CA GLU A 99 3.14 10.87 -27.17
C GLU A 99 3.71 12.19 -26.63
N LYS A 100 2.83 13.17 -26.37
CA LYS A 100 3.20 14.36 -25.60
C LYS A 100 3.80 13.94 -24.25
N PRO A 101 4.72 14.72 -23.66
CA PRO A 101 5.29 14.40 -22.36
C PRO A 101 4.19 14.35 -21.30
N LEU A 102 3.75 13.13 -20.97
CA LEU A 102 2.80 12.83 -19.91
C LEU A 102 3.57 12.41 -18.67
N LYS A 103 3.05 12.76 -17.50
CA LYS A 103 3.58 12.21 -16.24
C LYS A 103 3.16 10.74 -16.14
N SER A 104 4.13 9.86 -16.06
CA SER A 104 3.89 8.42 -15.87
C SER A 104 4.80 7.85 -14.78
N ARG A 105 4.35 6.76 -14.16
CA ARG A 105 5.08 6.06 -13.10
C ARG A 105 4.92 4.55 -13.24
N VAL A 106 6.05 3.87 -13.35
CA VAL A 106 6.12 2.40 -13.30
C VAL A 106 5.95 1.92 -11.86
N LEU A 107 5.03 0.99 -11.65
CA LEU A 107 4.74 0.34 -10.38
C LEU A 107 5.12 -1.14 -10.47
N TRP A 108 6.40 -1.43 -10.27
CA TRP A 108 6.98 -2.76 -10.51
C TRP A 108 6.46 -3.85 -9.57
N ILE A 109 6.06 -3.51 -8.34
CA ILE A 109 5.55 -4.48 -7.35
C ILE A 109 4.25 -5.13 -7.85
N THR A 110 3.31 -4.30 -8.31
CA THR A 110 2.00 -4.74 -8.81
C THR A 110 1.99 -5.01 -10.31
N ASN A 111 3.12 -4.80 -10.98
CA ASN A 111 3.27 -4.80 -12.42
C ASN A 111 2.21 -3.92 -13.12
N GLN A 112 2.17 -2.65 -12.75
CA GLN A 112 1.26 -1.65 -13.29
C GLN A 112 2.02 -0.40 -13.77
N LEU A 113 1.31 0.45 -14.50
CA LEU A 113 1.79 1.73 -15.01
C LEU A 113 0.71 2.79 -14.77
N SER A 114 1.00 3.80 -13.96
CA SER A 114 0.14 4.98 -13.80
C SER A 114 0.51 6.00 -14.88
N VAL A 115 -0.51 6.54 -15.56
CA VAL A 115 -0.36 7.59 -16.58
C VAL A 115 -1.36 8.70 -16.29
N LYS A 116 -0.85 9.93 -16.17
CA LYS A 116 -1.67 11.12 -15.91
C LYS A 116 -2.20 11.71 -17.19
N GLU A 117 -3.43 12.23 -17.16
CA GLU A 117 -4.09 12.94 -18.26
C GLU A 117 -4.08 12.18 -19.60
N ALA A 118 -4.27 10.87 -19.56
CA ALA A 118 -4.32 10.03 -20.75
C ALA A 118 -5.58 10.34 -21.58
N SER A 119 -5.39 10.59 -22.88
CA SER A 119 -6.49 10.81 -23.83
C SER A 119 -7.17 9.51 -24.24
N GLY A 120 -8.42 9.59 -24.70
CA GLY A 120 -9.11 8.43 -25.30
C GLY A 120 -8.31 7.76 -26.42
N ALA A 121 -7.66 8.55 -27.29
CA ALA A 121 -6.82 8.00 -28.37
C ALA A 121 -5.58 7.24 -27.86
N LEU A 122 -4.96 7.69 -26.76
CA LEU A 122 -3.87 6.95 -26.13
C LEU A 122 -4.38 5.65 -25.52
N ILE A 123 -5.55 5.68 -24.87
CA ILE A 123 -6.18 4.51 -24.26
C ILE A 123 -6.49 3.47 -25.34
N ASP A 124 -7.03 3.88 -26.50
CA ASP A 124 -7.25 2.98 -27.64
C ASP A 124 -5.94 2.30 -28.09
N LYS A 125 -4.85 3.08 -28.25
CA LYS A 125 -3.54 2.52 -28.61
C LYS A 125 -3.00 1.55 -27.56
N LEU A 126 -3.17 1.84 -26.27
CA LEU A 126 -2.78 0.95 -25.17
C LEU A 126 -3.60 -0.34 -25.17
N THR A 127 -4.91 -0.28 -25.44
CA THR A 127 -5.75 -1.50 -25.50
C THR A 127 -5.36 -2.44 -26.64
N ALA A 128 -4.78 -1.90 -27.71
CA ALA A 128 -4.30 -2.69 -28.85
C ALA A 128 -3.01 -3.48 -28.55
N LEU A 129 -2.32 -3.18 -27.44
CA LEU A 129 -1.11 -3.91 -27.04
C LEU A 129 -1.46 -5.22 -26.34
N ASP A 130 -0.92 -6.35 -26.83
CA ASP A 130 -1.20 -7.68 -26.29
C ASP A 130 -0.80 -7.80 -24.81
N GLU A 131 0.28 -7.13 -24.40
CA GLU A 131 0.77 -7.14 -23.01
C GLU A 131 -0.16 -6.45 -22.00
N VAL A 132 -1.08 -5.59 -22.47
CA VAL A 132 -2.04 -4.89 -21.61
C VAL A 132 -3.20 -5.83 -21.30
N MET A 133 -3.41 -6.09 -20.02
CA MET A 133 -4.50 -6.92 -19.50
C MET A 133 -5.74 -6.08 -19.19
N GLU A 134 -5.56 -4.94 -18.53
CA GLU A 134 -6.65 -4.06 -18.09
C GLU A 134 -6.17 -2.61 -17.98
N ILE A 135 -7.07 -1.67 -18.23
CA ILE A 135 -6.91 -0.25 -18.00
C ILE A 135 -8.09 0.22 -17.16
N ASP A 136 -7.78 0.72 -15.97
CA ASP A 136 -8.74 1.28 -15.02
C ASP A 136 -8.42 2.74 -14.71
N VAL A 137 -9.32 3.41 -14.01
CA VAL A 137 -9.07 4.74 -13.45
C VAL A 137 -7.95 4.64 -12.41
N ASP A 138 -7.03 5.60 -12.39
CA ASP A 138 -6.08 5.78 -11.28
C ASP A 138 -6.77 6.59 -10.17
N PRO A 139 -7.23 5.96 -9.08
CA PRO A 139 -8.11 6.62 -8.11
C PRO A 139 -7.35 7.69 -7.33
N SER A 140 -7.97 8.87 -7.22
CA SER A 140 -7.53 9.90 -6.28
C SER A 140 -8.32 9.77 -4.99
N ILE A 141 -7.64 9.40 -3.90
CA ILE A 141 -8.24 9.29 -2.57
C ILE A 141 -8.04 10.62 -1.84
N GLU A 142 -9.14 11.24 -1.41
CA GLU A 142 -9.07 12.37 -0.50
C GLU A 142 -8.59 11.91 0.88
N VAL A 143 -7.60 12.62 1.40
CA VAL A 143 -6.95 12.27 2.66
C VAL A 143 -7.53 13.14 3.77
N PHE A 144 -8.14 12.51 4.78
CA PHE A 144 -8.74 13.20 5.92
C PHE A 144 -7.70 13.56 6.99
N ASP A 145 -7.83 14.74 7.58
CA ASP A 145 -6.94 15.15 8.67
C ASP A 145 -7.16 14.31 9.93
N PRO A 146 -6.07 13.94 10.64
CA PRO A 146 -6.18 13.22 11.89
C PRO A 146 -6.89 14.08 12.94
N VAL A 147 -7.76 13.45 13.73
CA VAL A 147 -8.46 14.09 14.85
C VAL A 147 -7.96 13.53 16.17
N SER A 148 -8.17 14.27 17.26
CA SER A 148 -7.85 13.74 18.59
C SER A 148 -8.72 12.52 18.93
N ASN A 149 -8.18 11.57 19.69
CA ASN A 149 -8.95 10.41 20.15
C ASN A 149 -10.21 10.81 20.93
N SER A 150 -10.19 11.95 21.64
CA SER A 150 -11.36 12.49 22.35
C SER A 150 -12.48 12.94 21.41
N SER A 151 -12.15 13.27 20.16
CA SER A 151 -13.10 13.70 19.14
C SER A 151 -13.69 12.52 18.35
N VAL A 152 -13.05 11.34 18.43
CA VAL A 152 -13.59 10.11 17.84
C VAL A 152 -14.71 9.60 18.75
N PRO A 153 -15.93 9.35 18.23
CA PRO A 153 -17.01 8.76 19.01
C PRO A 153 -16.53 7.47 19.68
N GLN A 154 -16.42 7.50 21.01
CA GLN A 154 -16.02 6.33 21.80
C GLN A 154 -17.15 5.31 21.71
N LEU A 155 -16.88 4.13 21.16
CA LEU A 155 -17.82 3.00 21.22
C LEU A 155 -17.88 2.49 22.66
N ASN A 156 -18.69 3.15 23.48
CA ASN A 156 -18.93 2.90 24.89
C ASN A 156 -19.49 1.50 25.21
N ASN A 157 -19.75 0.67 24.19
CA ASN A 157 -20.30 -0.68 24.33
C ASN A 157 -19.45 -1.79 23.66
N ALA A 158 -18.19 -1.53 23.31
CA ALA A 158 -17.35 -2.61 22.77
C ALA A 158 -17.23 -3.74 23.82
N PRO A 159 -17.69 -4.98 23.54
CA PRO A 159 -17.59 -6.07 24.49
C PRO A 159 -16.12 -6.32 24.85
N PRO A 160 -15.83 -6.81 26.07
CA PRO A 160 -14.46 -7.03 26.53
C PRO A 160 -13.68 -7.89 25.53
N ARG A 161 -12.45 -7.46 25.20
CA ARG A 161 -11.51 -8.15 24.30
C ARG A 161 -11.31 -9.59 24.75
N SER A 162 -12.08 -10.50 24.18
CA SER A 162 -11.91 -11.93 24.36
C SER A 162 -11.19 -12.48 23.15
N ARG A 163 -10.00 -13.07 23.36
CA ARG A 163 -9.28 -13.85 22.34
C ARG A 163 -10.13 -14.99 21.72
N ASN A 164 -11.30 -15.27 22.30
CA ASN A 164 -12.22 -16.33 21.90
C ASN A 164 -13.66 -15.84 21.61
N SER A 165 -13.93 -14.52 21.48
CA SER A 165 -15.30 -14.09 21.17
C SER A 165 -15.63 -14.38 19.71
N LYS A 166 -16.60 -15.27 19.50
CA LYS A 166 -17.34 -15.38 18.23
C LYS A 166 -17.76 -13.98 17.77
N PHE A 167 -17.39 -13.66 16.52
CA PHE A 167 -17.71 -12.44 15.80
C PHE A 167 -19.14 -11.96 16.05
N GLY A 168 -19.27 -10.77 16.67
CA GLY A 168 -20.56 -10.19 17.02
C GLY A 168 -20.46 -8.69 17.33
N GLN A 169 -20.67 -7.91 16.26
CA GLN A 169 -21.43 -6.65 16.22
C GLN A 169 -20.89 -5.40 16.94
N LEU A 170 -20.62 -4.33 16.17
CA LEU A 170 -20.96 -2.93 16.47
C LEU A 170 -20.84 -2.04 15.20
N THR A 171 -21.56 -0.92 15.18
CA THR A 171 -22.47 -0.50 14.09
C THR A 171 -22.16 0.91 13.53
N TYR A 172 -22.20 1.10 12.20
CA TYR A 172 -22.17 2.42 11.52
C TYR A 172 -23.24 2.55 10.40
N GLY A 173 -24.41 1.90 10.50
CA GLY A 173 -25.46 1.99 9.47
C GLY A 173 -25.11 1.40 8.09
N LEU A 174 -23.85 1.01 7.88
CA LEU A 174 -23.42 0.02 6.92
C LEU A 174 -23.64 -1.36 7.57
N GLU A 175 -24.27 -2.30 6.86
CA GLU A 175 -24.12 -3.71 7.21
C GLU A 175 -22.61 -3.96 7.27
N THR A 176 -22.10 -4.21 8.48
CA THR A 176 -20.67 -4.38 8.79
C THR A 176 -19.93 -5.01 7.62
N ILE A 177 -18.96 -4.30 7.03
CA ILE A 177 -17.96 -4.94 6.20
C ILE A 177 -17.38 -6.04 7.10
N LYS A 178 -17.70 -7.30 6.81
CA LYS A 178 -17.22 -8.47 7.55
C LYS A 178 -15.74 -8.64 7.25
N VAL A 179 -14.90 -7.76 7.80
CA VAL A 179 -13.45 -7.93 7.76
C VAL A 179 -13.04 -8.83 8.91
N PRO A 180 -12.33 -9.95 8.66
CA PRO A 180 -11.79 -10.77 9.72
C PRO A 180 -10.85 -9.94 10.59
N GLU A 181 -10.88 -10.16 11.91
CA GLU A 181 -9.88 -9.59 12.81
C GLU A 181 -8.52 -10.20 12.46
N MET A 182 -7.57 -9.35 12.07
CA MET A 182 -6.22 -9.76 11.71
C MET A 182 -5.23 -9.18 12.71
N SER A 183 -4.29 -10.01 13.17
CA SER A 183 -3.24 -9.60 14.11
C SER A 183 -1.86 -9.82 13.51
N GLY A 184 -0.94 -8.88 13.74
CA GLY A 184 0.47 -9.02 13.39
C GLY A 184 1.13 -7.69 13.04
N THR A 185 2.45 -7.69 12.92
CA THR A 185 3.22 -6.52 12.46
C THR A 185 2.82 -6.10 11.04
N SER A 186 2.34 -7.03 10.21
CA SER A 186 1.73 -6.74 8.90
C SER A 186 0.52 -5.80 8.98
N MET A 187 -0.19 -5.74 10.11
CA MET A 187 -1.28 -4.78 10.34
C MET A 187 -0.77 -3.46 10.92
N ALA A 188 0.39 -3.45 11.59
CA ALA A 188 1.02 -2.22 12.04
C ALA A 188 1.63 -1.42 10.86
N THR A 189 2.25 -2.10 9.89
CA THR A 189 2.85 -1.48 8.69
C THR A 189 1.89 -0.54 7.94
N PRO A 190 0.65 -0.93 7.56
CA PRO A 190 -0.26 -0.05 6.84
C PRO A 190 -0.68 1.19 7.66
N HIS A 191 -0.69 1.12 8.99
CA HIS A 191 -0.95 2.30 9.83
C HIS A 191 0.19 3.32 9.73
N VAL A 192 1.45 2.85 9.79
CA VAL A 192 2.61 3.74 9.66
C VAL A 192 2.66 4.35 8.25
N SER A 193 2.48 3.54 7.19
CA SER A 193 2.46 4.07 5.83
C SER A 193 1.29 5.03 5.58
N GLY A 194 0.15 4.84 6.25
CA GLY A 194 -0.97 5.78 6.19
C GLY A 194 -0.63 7.15 6.78
N VAL A 195 0.10 7.20 7.90
CA VAL A 195 0.58 8.48 8.48
C VAL A 195 1.62 9.15 7.57
N VAL A 196 2.48 8.37 6.92
CA VAL A 196 3.41 8.92 5.92
C VAL A 196 2.66 9.50 4.72
N ALA A 197 1.60 8.82 4.25
CA ALA A 197 0.76 9.33 3.17
C ALA A 197 0.05 10.65 3.56
N LEU A 198 -0.39 10.77 4.83
CA LEU A 198 -0.92 12.01 5.39
C LEU A 198 0.12 13.15 5.37
N LEU A 199 1.38 12.86 5.75
CA LEU A 199 2.44 13.87 5.71
C LEU A 199 2.72 14.34 4.29
N LEU A 200 2.82 13.40 3.35
CA LEU A 200 3.08 13.70 1.93
C LEU A 200 1.91 14.40 1.24
N SER A 201 0.66 14.19 1.70
CA SER A 201 -0.49 14.94 1.17
C SER A 201 -0.44 16.42 1.57
N LYS A 202 0.17 16.75 2.73
CA LYS A 202 0.40 18.13 3.16
C LYS A 202 1.64 18.75 2.54
N ASN A 203 2.73 18.00 2.44
CA ASN A 203 3.96 18.44 1.80
C ASN A 203 4.57 17.31 0.94
N PRO A 204 4.34 17.32 -0.38
CA PRO A 204 4.81 16.27 -1.28
C PRO A 204 6.33 16.27 -1.49
N ASN A 205 7.05 17.28 -0.99
CA ASN A 205 8.50 17.42 -1.14
C ASN A 205 9.29 16.87 0.06
N LEU A 206 8.61 16.37 1.10
CA LEU A 206 9.28 15.78 2.26
C LEU A 206 10.16 14.60 1.84
N LYS A 207 11.40 14.61 2.33
CA LYS A 207 12.37 13.55 2.12
C LYS A 207 12.21 12.45 3.16
N ASN A 208 12.76 11.28 2.87
CA ASN A 208 12.67 10.12 3.75
C ASN A 208 13.26 10.40 5.14
N GLU A 209 14.35 11.17 5.21
CA GLU A 209 15.00 11.53 6.47
C GLU A 209 14.13 12.49 7.30
N GLU A 210 13.48 13.45 6.64
CA GLU A 210 12.56 14.40 7.29
C GLU A 210 11.32 13.68 7.82
N ILE A 211 10.74 12.77 7.02
CA ILE A 211 9.62 11.93 7.43
C ILE A 211 10.02 11.08 8.63
N TRP A 212 11.19 10.42 8.58
CA TRP A 212 11.69 9.62 9.69
C TRP A 212 11.79 10.46 10.98
N ASP A 213 12.37 11.64 10.89
CA ASP A 213 12.52 12.58 12.01
C ASP A 213 11.17 13.00 12.61
N ILE A 214 10.20 13.36 11.76
CA ILE A 214 8.84 13.72 12.18
C ILE A 214 8.19 12.53 12.90
N LEU A 215 8.32 11.32 12.36
CA LEU A 215 7.72 10.13 12.94
C LEU A 215 8.31 9.80 14.32
N ILE A 216 9.64 9.78 14.47
CA ILE A 216 10.26 9.45 15.77
C ILE A 216 9.94 10.51 16.83
N LYS A 217 9.94 11.80 16.46
CA LYS A 217 9.66 12.92 17.38
C LYS A 217 8.19 13.02 17.78
N SER A 218 7.28 12.40 17.02
CA SER A 218 5.84 12.38 17.30
C SER A 218 5.38 11.11 18.04
N THR A 219 6.27 10.15 18.30
CA THR A 219 5.87 8.92 18.99
C THR A 219 5.49 9.15 20.45
N GLU A 220 4.57 8.31 20.94
CA GLU A 220 4.16 8.28 22.34
C GLU A 220 4.63 6.98 23.01
N PRO A 221 5.14 7.03 24.26
CA PRO A 221 5.45 5.83 25.03
C PRO A 221 4.21 4.93 25.19
N VAL A 222 4.42 3.62 25.12
CA VAL A 222 3.39 2.61 25.39
C VAL A 222 3.69 1.81 26.65
N THR A 223 2.65 1.38 27.36
CA THR A 223 2.82 0.45 28.48
C THR A 223 2.96 -0.97 27.94
N LEU A 224 4.14 -1.56 28.12
CA LEU A 224 4.45 -2.92 27.70
C LEU A 224 4.38 -3.83 28.93
N THR A 225 3.46 -4.81 28.93
CA THR A 225 3.17 -5.67 30.08
C THR A 225 3.61 -7.12 29.90
N ASP A 226 4.11 -7.48 28.73
CA ASP A 226 4.46 -8.85 28.39
C ASP A 226 5.98 -9.04 28.50
N THR A 227 6.41 -9.77 29.53
CA THR A 227 7.82 -10.00 29.87
C THR A 227 8.35 -11.32 29.31
N LYS A 228 7.61 -11.99 28.42
CA LYS A 228 7.94 -13.35 27.97
C LYS A 228 9.07 -13.44 26.95
N ASP A 229 9.47 -12.33 26.34
CA ASP A 229 10.52 -12.30 25.33
C ASP A 229 11.82 -11.72 25.91
N GLN A 230 12.86 -12.55 25.98
CA GLN A 230 14.18 -12.21 26.56
C GLN A 230 15.07 -11.39 25.60
N CYS A 231 14.47 -10.58 24.71
CA CYS A 231 15.21 -9.78 23.73
C CYS A 231 15.71 -8.43 24.29
N GLU A 232 15.74 -8.26 25.62
CA GLU A 232 15.85 -6.96 26.26
C GLU A 232 17.17 -6.76 27.00
N SER A 233 17.92 -5.74 26.56
CA SER A 233 19.00 -5.10 27.34
C SER A 233 18.60 -3.71 27.86
N ILE A 234 17.40 -3.24 27.51
CA ILE A 234 16.84 -1.91 27.85
C ILE A 234 15.47 -2.12 28.52
N PRO A 235 15.18 -1.49 29.66
CA PRO A 235 13.87 -1.62 30.33
C PRO A 235 12.67 -1.25 29.44
N LEU A 236 11.55 -1.95 29.63
CA LEU A 236 10.30 -1.77 28.87
C LEU A 236 9.68 -0.37 28.93
N ASP A 237 9.95 0.38 30.00
CA ASP A 237 9.47 1.75 30.21
C ASP A 237 10.45 2.82 29.67
N LYS A 238 11.57 2.40 29.08
CA LYS A 238 12.56 3.27 28.44
C LYS A 238 12.48 3.12 26.92
N TYR A 239 12.67 4.26 26.24
CA TYR A 239 12.58 4.38 24.79
C TYR A 239 13.85 5.06 24.24
N PRO A 240 14.34 4.67 23.05
CA PRO A 240 13.85 3.54 22.26
C PRO A 240 14.20 2.17 22.87
N ASN A 241 13.35 1.17 22.65
CA ASN A 241 13.62 -0.22 23.05
C ASN A 241 13.39 -1.22 21.91
N ASN A 242 13.85 -2.46 22.09
CA ASN A 242 13.79 -3.51 21.07
C ASN A 242 12.38 -4.02 20.78
N ARG A 243 11.36 -3.59 21.55
CA ARG A 243 10.00 -4.10 21.46
C ARG A 243 9.04 -3.16 20.74
N ALA A 244 9.13 -1.87 21.03
CA ALA A 244 8.26 -0.83 20.47
C ALA A 244 9.03 0.26 19.70
N GLY A 245 10.36 0.14 19.56
CA GLY A 245 11.18 1.18 18.94
C GLY A 245 11.05 2.47 19.74
N TYR A 246 10.70 3.57 19.07
CA TYR A 246 10.49 4.88 19.69
C TYR A 246 9.13 5.05 20.39
N GLY A 247 8.15 4.18 20.10
CA GLY A 247 6.81 4.25 20.70
C GLY A 247 5.69 4.06 19.68
N ARG A 248 4.46 4.35 20.10
CA ARG A 248 3.28 4.35 19.23
C ARG A 248 3.26 5.60 18.37
N ILE A 249 3.01 5.44 17.08
CA ILE A 249 2.83 6.55 16.16
C ILE A 249 1.64 7.42 16.56
N ASN A 250 1.81 8.75 16.55
CA ASN A 250 0.73 9.72 16.73
C ASN A 250 0.59 10.55 15.46
N ALA A 251 -0.46 10.27 14.68
CA ALA A 251 -0.72 10.94 13.41
C ALA A 251 -0.98 12.44 13.57
N LEU A 252 -1.71 12.85 14.62
CA LEU A 252 -2.03 14.25 14.88
C LEU A 252 -0.76 15.06 15.16
N THR A 253 0.06 14.59 16.10
CA THR A 253 1.35 15.23 16.44
C THR A 253 2.31 15.22 15.26
N ALA A 254 2.35 14.12 14.48
CA ALA A 254 3.20 14.03 13.29
C ALA A 254 2.83 15.12 12.25
N ILE A 255 1.53 15.27 11.96
CA ILE A 255 1.06 16.27 10.99
C ILE A 255 1.29 17.69 11.49
N SER A 256 1.04 17.97 12.77
CA SER A 256 1.35 19.27 13.37
C SER A 256 2.84 19.61 13.24
N ASN A 257 3.73 18.69 13.62
CA ASN A 257 5.17 18.90 13.52
C ASN A 257 5.64 19.06 12.08
N GLY A 258 5.07 18.30 11.13
CA GLY A 258 5.39 18.39 9.71
C GLY A 258 5.02 19.74 9.09
N LEU A 259 3.97 20.39 9.60
CA LEU A 259 3.56 21.73 9.17
C LEU A 259 4.47 22.83 9.74
N GLU A 260 5.01 22.65 10.95
CA GLU A 260 5.93 23.62 11.59
C GLU A 260 7.35 23.62 10.98
N MET A 261 7.72 22.56 10.26
CA MET A 261 9.01 22.45 9.56
C MET A 261 9.01 23.09 8.15
N CYS A 262 7.87 23.61 7.68
CA CYS A 262 7.71 24.25 6.37
C CYS A 262 7.99 25.75 6.37
#